data_AF-A0A352B795-F1
#
_entry.id   AF-A0A352B795-F1
#
_cell.length_a   1.000
_cell.length_b   1.000
_cell.length_c   1.000
_cell.angle_alpha   90.00
_cell.angle_beta   90.00
_cell.angle_gamma   90.00
#
_symmetry.space_group_name_H-M   'P 1'
#
loop_
_entity.id
_entity.type
_entity.pdbx_description
1 polymer ?
#
loop_
_entity_poly.entity_id
_entity_poly.type
_entity_poly.pdbx_seq_one_letter_code
_entity_poly.pdbx_strand_id
1 'polypeptide(L)'
;ADPAIPAGGDDGDGLTYLAGRPLSEVNQAALAATRFAHLTGGIPNMLIRAGRRDAPHLGALYAFFERAVAMSGYLLGVDPFTQPGVEQYKQAMFALLGKPGTRFAAAGQWQQYQERPTVALEVAVDT
;
A
#
# COMPACT_ATOMS: atom_id res chain seq x y z
N ALA A 1 -25.46 4.68 -11.61
CA ALA A 1 -25.31 4.11 -12.96
C ALA A 1 -23.87 4.33 -13.42
N ASP A 2 -23.33 3.49 -14.30
CA ASP A 2 -22.02 3.72 -14.91
C ASP A 2 -22.12 4.91 -15.89
N PRO A 3 -21.37 6.02 -15.68
CA PRO A 3 -21.48 7.18 -16.54
C PRO A 3 -20.94 6.88 -17.94
N ALA A 4 -21.67 7.29 -18.97
CA ALA A 4 -21.16 7.33 -20.34
C ALA A 4 -20.27 8.55 -20.53
N ILE A 5 -19.25 8.41 -21.37
CA ILE A 5 -18.39 9.52 -21.77
C ILE A 5 -19.24 10.50 -22.60
N PRO A 6 -19.28 11.80 -22.23
CA PRO A 6 -20.08 12.78 -22.94
C PRO A 6 -19.74 12.84 -24.43
N ALA A 7 -20.76 13.10 -25.24
CA ALA A 7 -20.61 13.40 -26.66
C ALA A 7 -20.71 14.92 -26.89
N GLY A 8 -20.00 15.41 -27.91
CA GLY A 8 -19.98 16.84 -28.27
C GLY A 8 -18.81 17.61 -27.68
N GLY A 9 -18.50 18.77 -28.28
CA GLY A 9 -17.27 19.53 -28.04
C GLY A 9 -16.40 19.59 -29.29
N ASP A 10 -15.29 20.34 -29.24
CA ASP A 10 -14.21 20.16 -30.21
C ASP A 10 -13.36 18.94 -29.82
N ASP A 11 -12.70 18.31 -30.79
CA ASP A 11 -11.83 17.14 -30.56
C ASP A 11 -10.40 17.57 -30.17
N GLY A 12 -10.24 18.69 -29.45
CA GLY A 12 -8.94 19.25 -29.08
C GLY A 12 -8.09 18.35 -28.17
N ASP A 13 -8.72 17.37 -27.51
CA ASP A 13 -8.05 16.35 -26.69
C ASP A 13 -7.92 14.97 -27.38
N GLY A 14 -8.54 14.78 -28.56
CA GLY A 14 -8.54 13.53 -29.31
C GLY A 14 -9.33 12.38 -28.67
N LEU A 15 -10.22 12.65 -27.71
CA LEU A 15 -10.98 11.63 -26.97
C LEU A 15 -12.37 11.34 -27.54
N THR A 16 -12.77 12.00 -28.64
CA THR A 16 -14.11 11.82 -29.23
C THR A 16 -14.41 10.36 -29.60
N TYR A 17 -13.40 9.54 -29.91
CA TYR A 17 -13.57 8.10 -30.20
C TYR A 17 -14.09 7.26 -29.01
N LEU A 18 -14.04 7.83 -27.80
CA LEU A 18 -14.57 7.23 -26.59
C LEU A 18 -16.01 7.67 -26.27
N ALA A 19 -16.54 8.67 -26.99
CA ALA A 19 -17.88 9.21 -26.74
C ALA A 19 -18.96 8.13 -26.75
N GLY A 20 -19.87 8.19 -25.77
CA GLY A 20 -20.95 7.21 -25.61
C GLY A 20 -20.54 5.88 -24.97
N ARG A 21 -19.23 5.59 -24.84
CA ARG A 21 -18.78 4.40 -24.11
C ARG A 21 -18.97 4.57 -22.60
N PRO A 22 -19.37 3.52 -21.87
CA PRO A 22 -19.37 3.54 -20.41
C PRO A 22 -17.95 3.68 -19.87
N LEU A 23 -17.76 4.45 -18.80
CA LEU A 23 -16.44 4.64 -18.20
C LEU A 23 -15.84 3.32 -17.70
N SER A 24 -16.67 2.37 -17.24
CA SER A 24 -16.19 1.05 -16.83
C SER A 24 -15.59 0.24 -17.98
N GLU A 25 -16.01 0.48 -19.22
CA GLU A 25 -15.45 -0.18 -20.41
C GLU A 25 -14.01 0.28 -20.65
N VAL A 26 -13.79 1.59 -20.63
CA VAL A 26 -12.44 2.19 -20.76
C VAL A 26 -11.53 1.72 -19.63
N ASN A 27 -12.04 1.65 -18.40
CA ASN A 27 -11.28 1.15 -17.27
C ASN A 27 -10.93 -0.35 -17.39
N GLN A 28 -11.82 -1.17 -17.96
CA GLN A 28 -11.53 -2.58 -18.23
C GLN A 28 -10.48 -2.75 -19.33
N ALA A 29 -10.52 -1.93 -20.38
CA ALA A 29 -9.49 -1.90 -21.42
C ALA A 29 -8.13 -1.49 -20.83
N ALA A 30 -8.09 -0.46 -19.99
CA ALA A 30 -6.88 -0.04 -19.28
C ALA A 30 -6.31 -1.17 -18.41
N LEU A 31 -7.14 -1.84 -17.60
CA LEU A 31 -6.72 -3.00 -16.79
C LEU A 31 -6.10 -4.10 -17.66
N ALA A 32 -6.72 -4.45 -18.78
CA ALA A 32 -6.23 -5.49 -19.68
C ALA A 32 -4.88 -5.09 -20.33
N ALA A 33 -4.81 -3.87 -20.86
CA ALA A 33 -3.60 -3.36 -21.52
C ALA A 33 -2.41 -3.27 -20.56
N THR A 34 -2.62 -2.75 -19.34
CA THR A 34 -1.55 -2.65 -18.32
C THR A 34 -1.05 -4.02 -17.89
N ARG A 35 -1.95 -4.99 -17.70
CA ARG A 35 -1.55 -6.37 -17.35
C ARG A 35 -0.74 -7.03 -18.46
N PHE A 36 -1.12 -6.81 -19.71
CA PHE A 36 -0.37 -7.30 -20.86
C PHE A 36 1.02 -6.66 -20.91
N ALA A 37 1.11 -5.32 -20.80
CA ALA A 37 2.38 -4.60 -20.81
C ALA A 37 3.34 -5.05 -19.69
N HIS A 38 2.83 -5.24 -18.46
CA HIS A 38 3.64 -5.78 -17.36
C HIS A 38 4.12 -7.20 -17.62
N LEU A 39 3.24 -8.07 -18.15
CA LEU A 39 3.63 -9.44 -18.50
C LEU A 39 4.72 -9.45 -19.58
N THR A 40 4.60 -8.64 -20.63
CA THR A 40 5.61 -8.53 -21.69
C THR A 40 6.92 -7.91 -21.19
N GLY A 41 6.85 -7.07 -20.16
CA GLY A 41 8.03 -6.52 -19.46
C GLY A 41 8.68 -7.49 -18.46
N GLY A 42 8.21 -8.74 -18.37
CA GLY A 42 8.76 -9.74 -17.46
C GLY A 42 8.31 -9.59 -16.00
N ILE A 43 7.26 -8.80 -15.74
CA ILE A 43 6.69 -8.60 -14.40
C ILE A 43 5.48 -9.53 -14.23
N PRO A 44 5.57 -10.58 -13.39
CA PRO A 44 4.43 -11.44 -13.10
C PRO A 44 3.29 -10.64 -12.47
N ASN A 45 2.05 -10.87 -12.91
CA ASN A 45 0.87 -10.26 -12.31
C ASN A 45 -0.16 -11.30 -11.86
N MET A 46 -0.84 -10.99 -10.76
CA MET A 46 -2.00 -11.73 -10.26
C MET A 46 -3.23 -10.82 -10.30
N LEU A 47 -4.40 -11.41 -10.56
CA LEU A 47 -5.67 -10.70 -10.54
C LEU A 47 -6.64 -11.38 -9.57
N ILE A 48 -7.07 -10.63 -8.55
CA ILE A 48 -8.12 -11.06 -7.63
C ILE A 48 -9.40 -10.32 -8.00
N ARG A 49 -10.46 -11.06 -8.35
CA ARG A 49 -11.77 -10.50 -8.67
C ARG A 49 -12.71 -10.73 -7.51
N ALA A 50 -13.03 -9.66 -6.77
CA ALA A 50 -14.18 -9.64 -5.89
C ALA A 50 -15.45 -9.42 -6.74
N GLY A 51 -16.58 -9.98 -6.29
CA GLY A 51 -17.87 -9.79 -6.98
C GLY A 51 -18.40 -8.37 -6.78
N ARG A 52 -19.54 -8.22 -6.09
CA ARG A 52 -20.14 -6.90 -5.86
C ARG A 52 -19.42 -6.14 -4.74
N ARG A 53 -19.63 -4.82 -4.70
CA ARG A 53 -19.18 -3.96 -3.60
C ARG A 53 -20.22 -3.95 -2.48
N ASP A 54 -20.34 -5.07 -1.79
CA ASP A 54 -21.26 -5.23 -0.65
C ASP A 54 -20.61 -6.01 0.49
N ALA A 55 -21.29 -6.05 1.65
CA ALA A 55 -20.75 -6.66 2.85
C ALA A 55 -20.41 -8.17 2.69
N PRO A 56 -21.24 -9.02 2.05
CA PRO A 56 -20.89 -10.42 1.82
C PRO A 56 -19.59 -10.62 1.01
N HIS A 57 -19.42 -9.87 -0.08
CA HIS A 57 -18.23 -10.01 -0.92
C HIS A 57 -16.98 -9.43 -0.24
N LEU A 58 -17.14 -8.35 0.52
CA LEU A 58 -16.05 -7.78 1.31
C LEU A 58 -15.61 -8.74 2.43
N GLY A 59 -16.56 -9.37 3.13
CA GLY A 59 -16.27 -10.39 4.14
C GLY A 59 -15.54 -11.60 3.55
N ALA A 60 -15.94 -12.05 2.37
CA ALA A 60 -15.23 -13.11 1.65
C ALA A 60 -13.80 -12.71 1.29
N LEU A 61 -13.57 -11.45 0.92
CA LEU A 61 -12.24 -10.93 0.59
C LEU A 61 -11.34 -10.85 1.84
N TYR A 62 -11.88 -10.45 3.00
CA TYR A 62 -11.16 -10.50 4.27
C TYR A 62 -10.74 -11.92 4.63
N ALA A 63 -11.70 -12.86 4.64
CA ALA A 63 -11.42 -14.25 4.96
C ALA A 63 -10.41 -14.88 3.99
N PHE A 64 -10.44 -14.49 2.70
CA PHE A 64 -9.45 -14.91 1.70
C PHE A 64 -8.04 -14.41 2.06
N PHE A 65 -7.88 -13.11 2.30
CA PHE A 65 -6.56 -12.54 2.59
C PHE A 65 -6.00 -12.94 3.94
N GLU A 66 -6.83 -13.06 4.99
CA GLU A 66 -6.40 -13.55 6.31
C GLU A 66 -5.79 -14.94 6.21
N ARG A 67 -6.47 -15.85 5.49
CA ARG A 67 -5.96 -17.21 5.24
C ARG A 67 -4.70 -17.19 4.39
N ALA A 68 -4.67 -16.36 3.34
CA ALA A 68 -3.50 -16.24 2.46
C ALA A 68 -2.26 -15.74 3.23
N VAL A 69 -2.42 -14.77 4.13
CA VAL A 69 -1.34 -14.25 4.98
C VAL A 69 -0.86 -15.32 5.96
N ALA A 70 -1.78 -16.02 6.64
CA ALA A 70 -1.41 -17.10 7.56
C ALA A 70 -0.62 -18.21 6.84
N MET A 71 -1.11 -18.68 5.69
CA MET A 71 -0.42 -19.66 4.86
C MET A 71 0.94 -19.15 4.39
N SER A 72 1.02 -17.90 3.93
CA SER A 72 2.27 -17.27 3.49
C SER A 72 3.31 -17.21 4.61
N GLY A 73 2.89 -16.84 5.82
CA GLY A 73 3.77 -16.82 7.00
C GLY A 73 4.37 -18.19 7.28
N TYR A 74 3.55 -19.24 7.30
CA TYR A 74 4.03 -20.61 7.47
C TYR A 74 4.95 -21.06 6.34
N LEU A 75 4.65 -20.72 5.07
CA LEU A 75 5.51 -21.04 3.93
C LEU A 75 6.87 -20.32 4.00
N LEU A 76 6.90 -19.11 4.58
CA LEU A 76 8.11 -18.33 4.81
C LEU A 76 8.86 -18.73 6.09
N GLY A 77 8.32 -19.65 6.90
CA GLY A 77 8.92 -20.08 8.16
C GLY A 77 8.87 -19.05 9.28
N VAL A 78 7.91 -18.11 9.22
CA VAL A 78 7.67 -17.10 10.26
C VAL A 78 6.33 -17.35 10.96
N ASP A 79 6.20 -16.92 12.21
CA ASP A 79 4.91 -16.94 12.91
C ASP A 79 4.05 -15.75 12.44
N PRO A 80 2.95 -15.98 11.68
CA PRO A 80 2.13 -14.90 11.13
C PRO A 80 1.28 -14.18 12.20
N PHE A 81 1.24 -14.68 13.44
CA PHE A 81 0.37 -14.17 14.50
C PHE A 81 1.13 -13.38 15.58
N THR A 82 2.41 -13.10 15.36
CA THR A 82 3.24 -12.32 16.29
C THR A 82 3.85 -11.09 15.62
N GLN A 83 4.21 -10.10 16.44
CA GLN A 83 4.77 -8.84 15.96
C GLN A 83 5.82 -8.27 16.93
N PRO A 84 6.92 -9.00 17.21
CA PRO A 84 7.88 -8.62 18.25
C PRO A 84 8.55 -7.25 18.02
N GLY A 85 8.70 -6.82 16.76
CA GLY A 85 9.35 -5.55 16.41
C GLY A 85 8.62 -4.30 16.93
N VAL A 86 7.31 -4.34 17.15
CA VAL A 86 6.55 -3.15 17.58
C VAL A 86 6.88 -2.74 19.02
N GLU A 87 7.31 -3.68 19.86
CA GLU A 87 7.63 -3.36 21.25
C GLU A 87 8.99 -2.66 21.38
N GLN A 88 9.90 -2.88 20.44
CA GLN A 88 11.23 -2.26 20.47
C GLN A 88 11.14 -0.73 20.35
N TYR A 89 10.38 -0.22 19.38
CA TYR A 89 10.23 1.23 19.21
C TYR A 89 9.43 1.85 20.38
N LYS A 90 8.41 1.16 20.90
CA LYS A 90 7.61 1.64 22.04
C LYS A 90 8.49 1.79 23.28
N GLN A 91 9.35 0.82 23.58
CA GLN A 91 10.26 0.88 24.72
C GLN A 91 11.26 2.03 24.59
N ALA A 92 11.85 2.22 23.40
CA ALA A 92 12.74 3.35 23.13
C ALA A 92 12.02 4.70 23.29
N MET A 93 10.81 4.83 22.73
CA MET A 93 9.99 6.02 22.85
C MET A 93 9.61 6.33 24.31
N PHE A 94 9.21 5.32 25.08
CA PHE A 94 8.88 5.52 26.50
C PHE A 94 10.08 5.96 27.33
N ALA A 95 11.27 5.40 27.06
CA ALA A 95 12.50 5.81 27.71
C ALA A 95 12.88 7.26 27.36
N LEU A 96 12.74 7.65 26.08
CA LEU A 96 12.98 9.02 25.62
C LEU A 96 12.04 10.05 26.25
N LEU A 97 10.78 9.68 26.43
CA LEU A 97 9.75 10.54 27.02
C LEU A 97 9.76 10.51 28.56
N GLY A 98 10.73 9.82 29.18
CA GLY A 98 10.90 9.80 30.63
C GLY A 98 9.81 9.05 31.39
N LYS A 99 9.14 8.07 30.76
CA LYS A 99 8.09 7.28 31.44
C LYS A 99 8.72 6.52 32.63
N PRO A 100 8.19 6.69 33.87
CA PRO A 100 8.74 6.01 35.05
C PRO A 100 8.81 4.48 34.87
N GLY A 101 9.93 3.89 35.32
CA GLY A 101 10.15 2.43 35.25
C GLY A 101 10.52 1.88 33.88
N THR A 102 10.74 2.74 32.87
CA THR A 102 11.18 2.32 31.53
C THR A 102 12.69 2.52 31.34
N ARG A 103 13.30 1.69 30.48
CA ARG A 103 14.72 1.76 30.14
C ARG A 103 14.91 1.52 28.64
N PHE A 104 15.99 2.05 28.08
CA PHE A 104 16.42 1.65 26.74
C PHE A 104 16.79 0.17 26.75
N ALA A 105 16.08 -0.65 25.98
CA ALA A 105 16.42 -2.06 25.82
C ALA A 105 17.80 -2.24 25.15
N ALA A 106 18.20 -1.30 24.28
CA ALA A 106 19.47 -1.31 23.56
C ALA A 106 20.23 0.02 23.71
N ALA A 107 20.61 0.40 24.94
CA ALA A 107 21.27 1.67 25.23
C ALA A 107 22.53 1.94 24.40
N GLY A 108 23.34 0.90 24.11
CA GLY A 108 24.54 1.04 23.28
C GLY A 108 24.23 1.33 21.80
N GLN A 109 23.17 0.73 21.25
CA GLN A 109 22.71 1.03 19.88
C GLN A 109 22.14 2.45 19.78
N TRP A 110 21.53 2.94 20.86
CA TRP A 110 21.03 4.32 20.94
C TRP A 110 22.16 5.35 20.96
N GLN A 111 23.22 5.14 21.74
CA GLN A 111 24.42 5.98 21.70
C GLN A 111 25.06 5.98 20.31
N GLN A 112 25.25 4.81 19.72
CA GLN A 112 25.78 4.70 18.36
C GLN A 112 24.90 5.44 17.34
N TYR A 113 23.57 5.37 17.47
CA TYR A 113 22.64 6.10 16.61
C TYR A 113 22.81 7.62 16.73
N GLN A 114 22.98 8.15 17.94
CA GLN A 114 23.21 9.58 18.18
C GLN A 114 24.53 10.08 17.58
N GLU A 115 25.53 9.21 17.51
CA GLU A 115 26.84 9.50 16.92
C GLU A 115 26.86 9.34 15.39
N ARG A 116 25.76 8.86 14.78
CA ARG A 116 25.70 8.72 13.32
C ARG A 116 25.79 10.10 12.67
N PRO A 117 26.66 10.28 11.66
CA PRO A 117 26.68 11.52 10.89
C PRO A 117 25.32 11.71 10.24
N THR A 118 24.61 12.73 10.72
CA THR A 118 23.28 13.10 10.24
C THR A 118 23.45 14.31 9.34
N VAL A 119 23.04 14.20 8.07
CA VAL A 119 22.89 15.38 7.21
C VAL A 119 21.58 16.04 7.62
N ALA A 120 21.67 17.02 8.53
CA ALA A 120 20.54 17.88 8.84
C ALA A 120 20.37 18.86 7.66
N LEU A 121 19.24 18.75 6.96
CA LEU A 121 18.86 19.66 5.89
C LEU A 121 17.95 20.72 6.51
N GLU A 122 18.56 21.77 7.06
CA GLU A 122 17.82 22.91 7.59
C GLU A 122 17.36 23.79 6.42
N VAL A 123 16.08 23.69 6.07
CA VAL A 123 15.45 24.63 5.13
C VAL A 123 14.93 25.80 5.95
N ALA A 124 15.71 26.88 6.00
CA ALA A 124 15.23 28.15 6.53
C ALA A 124 14.12 28.66 5.59
N VAL A 125 12.91 28.78 6.11
CA VAL A 125 11.83 29.53 5.46
C VAL A 125 11.83 30.89 6.12
N ASP A 126 12.44 31.88 5.47
CA ASP A 126 12.30 33.28 5.87
C ASP A 126 10.81 33.65 5.72
N THR A 127 10.17 34.01 6.84
CA THR A 127 8.82 34.56 6.89
C THR A 127 8.79 36.02 6.49
#